data_AF-A0A210R2D5-F1
#
_entry.id   AF-A0A210R2D5-F1
#
_cell.length_a   1.000
_cell.length_b   1.000
_cell.length_c   1.000
_cell.angle_alpha   90.00
_cell.angle_beta   90.00
_cell.angle_gamma   90.00
#
_symmetry.space_group_name_H-M   'P 1'
#
loop_
_entity.id
_entity.type
_entity.pdbx_description
1 polymer ?
#
loop_
_entity_poly.entity_id
_entity_poly.type
_entity_poly.pdbx_seq_one_letter_code
_entity_poly.pdbx_strand_id
1 'polypeptide(L)'
;MARMIQTKNLQYSGSPEMMEFQDIGVIDQMKSSRMFHTHLTYPFISKAAMEGHLKIIYVLRNPKDNACSYYAFQCKLRNASYTGNFDGYLKAYLSEECNS
;
A
#
# COMPACT_ATOMS: atom_id res chain seq x y z
N MET A 1 -10.64 -3.46 8.38
CA MET A 1 -11.83 -3.79 7.55
C MET A 1 -11.57 -5.00 6.67
N ALA A 2 -10.47 -5.06 5.92
CA ALA A 2 -10.16 -6.20 5.04
C ALA A 2 -10.21 -7.58 5.75
N ARG A 3 -9.72 -7.68 7.00
CA ARG A 3 -9.80 -8.93 7.78
C ARG A 3 -11.22 -9.46 8.02
N MET A 4 -12.24 -8.60 8.06
CA MET A 4 -13.63 -9.01 8.23
C MET A 4 -14.14 -9.83 7.03
N ILE A 5 -13.63 -9.56 5.83
CA ILE A 5 -13.94 -10.33 4.60
C ILE A 5 -13.40 -11.75 4.71
N GLN A 6 -12.21 -11.91 5.32
CA GLN A 6 -11.57 -13.21 5.50
C GLN A 6 -12.23 -14.03 6.61
N THR A 7 -12.48 -13.41 7.77
CA THR A 7 -13.03 -14.10 8.96
C THR A 7 -14.54 -14.25 8.94
N LYS A 8 -15.24 -13.53 8.05
CA LYS A 8 -16.71 -13.42 8.01
C LYS A 8 -17.32 -12.96 9.35
N ASN A 9 -16.54 -12.22 10.14
CA ASN A 9 -16.97 -11.65 11.41
C ASN A 9 -16.83 -10.12 11.32
N LEU A 10 -17.76 -9.39 11.94
CA LEU A 10 -17.79 -7.93 12.02
C LEU A 10 -16.76 -7.34 13.00
N GLN A 11 -15.99 -8.18 13.69
CA GLN A 11 -14.97 -7.73 14.62
C GLN A 11 -13.75 -7.15 13.88
N TYR A 12 -13.41 -5.91 14.20
CA TYR A 12 -12.20 -5.27 13.71
C TYR A 12 -10.97 -5.84 14.41
N SER A 13 -10.12 -6.55 13.67
CA SER A 13 -8.90 -7.21 14.18
C SER A 13 -7.60 -6.58 13.67
N GLY A 14 -7.65 -5.28 13.37
CA GLY A 14 -6.50 -4.50 12.89
C GLY A 14 -6.40 -4.37 11.36
N SER A 15 -5.28 -3.81 10.93
CA SER A 15 -4.90 -3.66 9.52
C SER A 15 -4.17 -4.91 9.02
N PRO A 16 -4.24 -5.24 7.72
CA PRO A 16 -3.38 -6.26 7.14
C PRO A 16 -1.90 -5.85 7.22
N GLU A 17 -1.01 -6.82 7.10
CA GLU A 17 0.43 -6.55 7.08
C GLU A 17 0.85 -5.94 5.73
N MET A 18 1.71 -4.93 5.77
CA MET A 18 2.27 -4.32 4.56
C MET A 18 3.39 -5.20 4.02
N MET A 19 3.30 -5.63 2.76
CA MET A 19 4.27 -6.56 2.16
C MET A 19 5.67 -5.93 2.01
N GLU A 20 5.77 -4.64 1.69
CA GLU A 20 7.04 -3.95 1.41
C GLU A 20 7.99 -3.85 2.62
N PHE A 21 7.47 -4.01 3.83
CA PHE A 21 8.25 -3.89 5.06
C PHE A 21 8.55 -5.25 5.72
N GLN A 22 8.29 -6.35 5.04
CA GLN A 22 8.49 -7.70 5.57
C GLN A 22 9.63 -8.39 4.83
N ASP A 23 10.45 -9.13 5.58
CA ASP A 23 11.46 -10.02 5.01
C ASP A 23 10.78 -11.26 4.39
N ILE A 24 11.28 -11.68 3.24
CA ILE A 24 10.81 -12.85 2.49
C ILE A 24 10.86 -14.10 3.39
N GLY A 25 11.92 -14.26 4.18
CA GLY A 25 12.05 -15.39 5.10
C GLY A 25 10.96 -15.43 6.17
N VAL A 26 10.45 -14.27 6.60
CA VAL A 26 9.34 -14.17 7.55
C VAL A 26 8.02 -14.51 6.86
N ILE A 27 7.81 -13.99 5.65
CA ILE A 27 6.59 -14.25 4.85
C ILE A 27 6.41 -15.75 4.60
N ASP A 28 7.49 -16.48 4.31
CA ASP A 28 7.46 -17.92 4.05
C ASP A 28 7.08 -18.74 5.29
N GLN A 29 7.43 -18.25 6.48
CA GLN A 29 7.08 -18.90 7.74
C GLN A 29 5.65 -18.59 8.22
N MET A 30 4.97 -17.60 7.61
CA MET A 30 3.60 -17.24 7.99
C MET A 30 2.61 -18.36 7.67
N LYS A 31 1.72 -18.64 8.62
CA LYS A 31 0.66 -19.65 8.48
C LYS A 31 -0.27 -19.34 7.29
N SER A 32 -0.76 -20.41 6.65
CA SER A 32 -1.67 -20.33 5.50
C SER A 32 -2.99 -19.61 5.83
N SER A 33 -3.62 -19.01 4.81
CA SER A 33 -4.62 -17.92 4.90
C SER A 33 -3.98 -16.57 5.27
N ARG A 34 -3.11 -16.08 4.39
CA ARG A 34 -2.41 -14.79 4.56
C ARG A 34 -3.19 -13.66 3.88
N MET A 35 -3.16 -12.48 4.49
CA MET A 35 -3.72 -11.25 3.92
C MET A 35 -2.67 -10.16 4.03
N PHE A 36 -2.25 -9.66 2.87
CA PHE A 36 -1.29 -8.57 2.74
C PHE A 36 -1.94 -7.40 2.03
N HIS A 37 -1.41 -6.20 2.29
CA HIS A 37 -1.62 -5.06 1.41
C HIS A 37 -0.27 -4.61 0.85
N THR A 38 -0.31 -4.01 -0.34
CA THR A 38 0.88 -3.54 -1.06
C THR A 38 0.51 -2.37 -1.97
N HIS A 39 1.47 -1.49 -2.18
CA HIS A 39 1.50 -0.40 -3.15
C HIS A 39 2.25 -0.80 -4.44
N LEU A 40 2.78 -2.02 -4.54
CA LEU A 40 3.47 -2.51 -5.73
C LEU A 40 2.55 -2.48 -6.96
N THR A 41 3.12 -2.05 -8.09
CA THR A 41 2.42 -2.05 -9.37
C THR A 41 2.34 -3.47 -9.94
N TYR A 42 1.42 -3.66 -10.89
CA TYR A 42 1.13 -4.97 -11.49
C TYR A 42 2.37 -5.78 -11.96
N PRO A 43 3.44 -5.18 -12.52
CA PRO A 43 4.63 -5.95 -12.91
C PRO A 43 5.43 -6.54 -11.74
N PHE A 44 5.29 -6.00 -10.52
CA PHE A 44 6.08 -6.40 -9.34
C PHE A 44 5.29 -7.31 -8.39
N ILE A 45 4.04 -7.64 -8.69
CA ILE A 45 3.27 -8.61 -7.91
C ILE A 45 3.74 -10.05 -8.20
N SER A 46 3.45 -10.98 -7.31
CA SER A 46 3.85 -12.39 -7.50
C SER A 46 3.21 -13.01 -8.75
N LYS A 47 3.95 -13.90 -9.43
CA LYS A 47 3.42 -14.65 -10.58
C LYS A 47 2.15 -15.44 -10.24
N ALA A 48 2.07 -15.97 -9.02
CA ALA A 48 0.88 -16.65 -8.52
C ALA A 48 -0.37 -15.73 -8.50
N ALA A 49 -0.20 -14.42 -8.32
CA ALA A 49 -1.26 -13.42 -8.47
C ALA A 49 -1.73 -13.30 -9.92
N MET A 50 -0.78 -13.29 -10.86
CA MET A 50 -1.06 -13.20 -12.29
C MET A 50 -1.73 -14.47 -12.83
N GLU A 51 -1.36 -15.63 -12.29
CA GLU A 51 -1.90 -16.95 -12.62
C GLU A 51 -3.26 -17.23 -11.96
N GLY A 52 -3.78 -16.31 -11.13
CA GLY A 52 -5.10 -16.42 -10.53
C GLY A 52 -5.18 -17.32 -9.29
N HIS A 53 -4.05 -17.66 -8.68
CA HIS A 53 -4.00 -18.49 -7.46
C HIS A 53 -4.37 -17.73 -6.17
N LEU A 54 -4.62 -16.42 -6.26
CA LEU A 54 -5.02 -15.58 -5.13
C LEU A 54 -6.07 -14.54 -5.53
N LYS A 55 -6.70 -13.92 -4.54
CA LYS A 55 -7.73 -12.89 -4.72
C LYS A 55 -7.12 -11.52 -4.52
N ILE A 56 -7.30 -10.62 -5.48
CA ILE A 56 -6.80 -9.24 -5.43
C ILE A 56 -7.99 -8.29 -5.21
N ILE A 57 -7.84 -7.38 -4.25
CA ILE A 57 -8.76 -6.27 -4.05
C ILE A 57 -7.98 -4.99 -4.38
N TYR A 58 -8.29 -4.39 -5.53
CA TYR A 58 -7.62 -3.16 -5.96
C TYR A 58 -8.41 -1.94 -5.50
N VAL A 59 -7.76 -1.07 -4.72
CA VAL A 59 -8.39 0.12 -4.13
C VAL A 59 -7.96 1.35 -4.92
N LEU A 60 -8.91 1.94 -5.64
CA LEU A 60 -8.72 3.20 -6.37
C LEU A 60 -9.28 4.37 -5.57
N ARG A 61 -8.59 5.51 -5.60
CA ARG A 61 -8.99 6.78 -4.99
C ARG A 61 -8.87 7.90 -6.01
N ASN A 62 -9.67 8.95 -5.87
CA ASN A 62 -9.50 10.18 -6.66
C ASN A 62 -8.05 10.69 -6.49
N PRO A 63 -7.29 10.93 -7.57
CA PRO A 63 -5.89 11.33 -7.48
C PRO A 63 -5.69 12.67 -6.74
N LYS A 64 -6.67 13.58 -6.79
CA LYS A 64 -6.61 14.86 -6.06
C LYS A 64 -6.64 14.65 -4.54
N ASP A 65 -7.49 13.71 -4.11
CA ASP A 65 -7.66 13.36 -2.70
C ASP A 65 -6.51 12.48 -2.20
N ASN A 66 -5.98 11.61 -3.07
CA ASN A 66 -4.75 10.86 -2.81
C ASN A 66 -3.56 11.80 -2.59
N ALA A 67 -3.35 12.78 -3.48
CA ALA A 67 -2.26 13.74 -3.38
C ALA A 67 -2.31 14.52 -2.05
N CYS A 68 -3.48 15.04 -1.67
CA CYS A 68 -3.66 15.75 -0.40
C CYS A 68 -3.37 14.86 0.82
N SER A 69 -3.91 13.64 0.81
CA SER A 69 -3.71 12.67 1.90
C SER A 69 -2.25 12.24 2.02
N TYR A 70 -1.55 12.05 0.91
CA TYR A 70 -0.15 11.62 0.90
C TYR A 70 0.79 12.75 1.35
N TYR A 71 0.51 14.01 0.96
CA TYR A 71 1.21 15.17 1.51
C TYR A 71 1.04 15.28 3.04
N ALA A 72 -0.19 15.18 3.53
CA ALA A 72 -0.46 15.24 4.97
C ALA A 72 0.19 14.08 5.75
N PHE A 73 0.33 12.91 5.12
CA PHE A 73 1.07 11.79 5.68
C PHE A 73 2.57 12.09 5.73
N GLN A 74 3.17 12.58 4.64
CA GLN A 74 4.58 12.95 4.59
C GLN A 74 4.94 14.03 5.61
N CYS A 75 4.13 15.10 5.76
CA CYS A 75 4.39 16.13 6.77
C CYS A 75 4.43 15.61 8.22
N LYS A 76 3.80 14.46 8.49
CA LYS A 76 3.80 13.82 9.81
C LYS A 76 4.93 12.80 9.98
N LEU A 77 5.56 12.36 8.89
CA LEU A 77 6.71 11.47 8.94
C LEU A 77 7.96 12.25 9.35
N ARG A 78 8.71 11.72 10.33
CA ARG A 78 9.97 12.33 10.77
C ARG A 78 11.05 12.32 9.68
N ASN A 79 10.99 11.34 8.77
CA ASN A 79 11.91 11.16 7.64
C ASN A 79 11.14 11.26 6.31
N ALA A 80 10.43 12.37 6.11
CA ALA A 80 9.68 12.58 4.89
C ALA A 80 10.61 12.77 3.69
N SER A 81 10.29 12.15 2.56
CA SER A 81 11.02 12.32 1.29
C SER A 81 10.84 13.73 0.71
N TYR A 82 9.76 14.43 1.08
CA TYR A 82 9.49 15.79 0.66
C TYR A 82 9.39 16.75 1.86
N THR A 83 10.16 17.84 1.81
CA THR A 83 10.08 18.95 2.77
C THR A 83 9.82 20.25 1.99
N GLY A 84 8.60 20.76 2.07
CA GLY A 84 8.19 21.94 1.31
C GLY A 84 6.71 22.27 1.46
N ASN A 85 6.22 23.19 0.63
CA ASN A 85 4.81 23.58 0.61
C ASN A 85 3.98 22.68 -0.32
N PHE A 86 2.65 22.80 -0.22
CA PHE A 86 1.75 21.95 -1.01
C PHE A 86 1.83 22.22 -2.52
N ASP A 87 2.09 23.46 -2.96
CA ASP A 87 2.19 23.78 -4.39
C ASP A 87 3.39 23.10 -5.05
N GLY A 88 4.56 23.14 -4.39
CA GLY A 88 5.75 22.44 -4.84
C GLY A 88 5.57 20.92 -4.81
N TYR A 89 4.91 20.41 -3.76
CA TYR A 89 4.55 19.00 -3.68
C TYR A 89 3.64 18.58 -4.83
N LEU A 90 2.62 19.37 -5.16
CA LEU A 90 1.68 19.03 -6.23
C LEU A 90 2.38 19.00 -7.59
N LYS A 91 3.29 19.93 -7.85
CA LYS A 91 4.14 19.92 -9.05
C LYS A 91 5.00 18.66 -9.10
N ALA A 92 5.66 18.30 -8.00
CA ALA A 92 6.48 17.09 -7.90
C ALA A 92 5.65 15.79 -8.05
N TYR A 93 4.44 15.76 -7.47
CA TYR A 93 3.52 14.62 -7.56
C TYR A 93 2.99 14.40 -8.98
N LEU A 94 2.83 15.48 -9.75
CA LEU A 94 2.37 15.42 -11.14
C LEU A 94 3.52 15.23 -12.13
N SER A 95 4.76 15.61 -11.79
CA SER A 95 5.92 15.28 -12.59
C SER A 95 6.23 13.79 -12.47
N GLU A 96 6.56 13.14 -13.58
CA GLU A 96 7.01 11.74 -13.59
C GLU A 96 8.40 11.54 -12.92
N GLU A 97 9.00 12.62 -12.40
CA GLU A 97 10.28 12.64 -11.69
C GLU A 97 10.15 12.16 -10.24
N CYS A 98 9.65 10.93 -10.04
CA CYS A 98 10.04 10.16 -8.86
C CYS A 98 11.38 9.51 -9.17
N ASN A 99 12.49 10.21 -8.91
CA ASN A 99 13.81 9.59 -8.82
C ASN A 99 13.70 8.41 -7.85
N SER A 100 13.73 7.21 -8.42
CA SER A 100 13.86 5.93 -7.73
C SER A 100 15.32 5.67 -7.41
#